data_AF-A0A440WH95-F1
#
_entry.id   AF-A0A440WH95-F1
#
_cell.length_a   1.000
_cell.length_b   1.000
_cell.length_c   1.000
_cell.angle_alpha   90.00
_cell.angle_beta   90.00
_cell.angle_gamma   90.00
#
_symmetry.space_group_name_H-M   'P 1'
#
loop_
_entity.id
_entity.type
_entity.pdbx_description
1 polymer ?
#
loop_
_entity_poly.entity_id
_entity_poly.type
_entity_poly.pdbx_seq_one_letter_code
_entity_poly.pdbx_strand_id
1 'polypeptide(L)'
;MATDIGSCKQSEHKITLRPVIGLTENLPKGDLEQITIQAIRTHRRLRDAAEARYEEWRQSPPVAVCDTVGPARIAYVTAMIDMHAQQTVVSTLLDVLGHIPSVPAD
;
A
#
# COMPACT_ATOMS: atom_id res chain seq x y z
N MET A 1 5.52 -23.21 -40.73
CA MET A 1 4.70 -22.11 -40.17
C MET A 1 5.13 -21.93 -38.73
N ALA A 2 5.88 -20.86 -38.45
CA ALA A 2 6.36 -20.55 -37.11
C ALA A 2 5.37 -19.58 -36.47
N THR A 3 4.73 -20.01 -35.38
CA THR A 3 3.91 -19.15 -34.53
C THR A 3 4.85 -18.43 -33.56
N ASP A 4 5.06 -17.14 -33.82
CA ASP A 4 5.67 -16.19 -32.90
C ASP A 4 4.75 -16.02 -31.68
N ILE A 5 5.13 -16.60 -30.54
CA ILE A 5 4.47 -16.33 -29.26
C ILE A 5 5.07 -15.01 -28.78
N GLY A 6 4.44 -13.92 -29.21
CA GLY A 6 4.74 -12.58 -28.73
C GLY A 6 4.70 -12.56 -27.20
N SER A 7 5.88 -12.39 -26.60
CA SER A 7 6.03 -12.13 -25.17
C SER A 7 5.38 -10.78 -24.88
N CYS A 8 4.14 -10.80 -24.42
CA CYS A 8 3.47 -9.62 -23.89
C CYS A 8 4.13 -9.31 -22.54
N LYS A 9 5.27 -8.61 -22.57
CA LYS A 9 5.88 -8.05 -21.38
C LYS A 9 4.91 -6.99 -20.86
N GLN A 10 4.08 -7.37 -19.90
CA GLN A 10 3.33 -6.41 -19.10
C GLN A 10 4.38 -5.49 -18.46
N SER A 11 4.49 -4.26 -18.95
CA SER A 11 5.21 -3.24 -18.21
C SER A 11 4.45 -3.05 -16.91
N GLU A 12 5.03 -3.51 -15.80
CA GLU A 12 4.57 -3.16 -14.46
C GLU A 12 4.61 -1.63 -14.37
N HIS A 13 3.48 -0.97 -14.65
CA HIS A 13 3.34 0.46 -14.48
C HIS A 13 3.31 0.73 -12.98
N LYS A 14 4.51 0.82 -12.40
CA LYS A 14 4.69 1.20 -11.00
C LYS A 14 4.12 2.60 -10.82
N ILE A 15 3.06 2.71 -10.02
CA ILE A 15 2.49 4.01 -9.65
C ILE A 15 3.45 4.69 -8.68
N THR A 16 3.99 5.84 -9.09
CA THR A 16 4.84 6.68 -8.24
C THR A 16 4.14 8.00 -7.94
N LEU A 17 4.29 8.48 -6.71
CA LEU A 17 3.68 9.73 -6.26
C LEU A 17 4.63 10.89 -6.54
N ARG A 18 4.52 11.53 -7.71
CA ARG A 18 5.29 12.73 -8.07
C ARG A 18 5.33 13.82 -6.99
N PRO A 19 4.23 14.12 -6.26
CA PRO A 19 4.28 15.08 -5.16
C PRO A 19 5.22 14.65 -4.02
N VAL A 20 5.31 13.36 -3.70
CA VAL A 20 6.23 12.84 -2.66
C VAL A 20 7.67 13.01 -3.12
N ILE A 21 7.97 12.74 -4.39
CA ILE A 21 9.30 12.99 -4.96
C ILE A 21 9.71 14.45 -4.74
N GLY A 22 8.89 15.41 -5.21
CA GLY A 22 9.19 16.83 -5.06
C GLY A 22 9.34 17.31 -3.60
N LEU A 23 8.58 16.72 -2.65
CA LEU A 23 8.73 17.01 -1.22
C LEU A 23 10.05 16.49 -0.62
N THR A 24 10.67 15.50 -1.24
CA THR A 24 11.85 14.79 -0.72
C THR A 24 13.16 15.12 -1.44
N GLU A 25 13.12 15.80 -2.60
CA GLU A 25 14.27 16.06 -3.49
C GLU A 25 15.50 16.67 -2.80
N ASN A 26 15.32 17.48 -1.76
CA ASN A 26 16.40 18.20 -1.08
C ASN A 26 16.57 17.84 0.40
N LEU A 27 15.94 16.75 0.85
CA LEU A 27 16.09 16.30 2.23
C LEU A 27 17.47 15.67 2.46
N PRO A 28 18.10 15.91 3.62
CA PRO A 28 19.24 15.13 4.04
C PRO A 28 18.90 13.63 4.04
N LYS A 29 19.85 12.79 3.61
CA LYS A 29 19.62 11.34 3.48
C LYS A 29 19.13 10.71 4.79
N GLY A 30 19.67 11.14 5.94
CA GLY A 30 19.25 10.64 7.24
C GLY A 30 17.78 10.95 7.56
N ASP A 31 17.31 12.14 7.22
CA ASP A 31 15.92 12.54 7.43
C ASP A 31 14.98 11.77 6.50
N LEU A 32 15.36 11.60 5.23
CA LEU A 32 14.62 10.77 4.27
C LEU A 32 14.52 9.31 4.74
N GLU A 33 15.61 8.75 5.28
CA GLU A 33 15.64 7.40 5.82
C GLU A 33 14.71 7.26 7.03
N GLN A 34 14.72 8.22 7.96
CA GLN A 34 13.81 8.25 9.10
C GLN A 34 12.33 8.33 8.67
N ILE A 35 12.01 9.18 7.69
CA ILE A 35 10.66 9.29 7.12
C ILE A 35 10.23 7.95 6.50
N THR A 36 11.14 7.30 5.76
CA THR A 36 10.89 6.01 5.11
C THR A 36 10.65 4.91 6.15
N ILE A 37 11.43 4.86 7.23
CA ILE A 37 11.24 3.92 8.34
C ILE A 37 9.84 4.10 8.97
N GLN A 38 9.43 5.34 9.22
CA GLN A 38 8.10 5.62 9.77
C GLN A 38 6.98 5.25 8.79
N ALA A 39 7.15 5.52 7.50
CA ALA A 39 6.19 5.13 6.48
C ALA A 39 5.99 3.61 6.42
N ILE A 40 7.07 2.83 6.56
CA ILE A 40 7.02 1.36 6.62
C ILE A 40 6.28 0.90 7.87
N ARG A 41 6.56 1.47 9.05
CA ARG A 41 5.84 1.14 10.29
C ARG A 41 4.35 1.45 10.19
N THR A 42 3.99 2.62 9.63
CA THR A 42 2.60 2.98 9.37
C THR A 42 1.94 1.98 8.42
N HIS A 43 2.61 1.57 7.35
CA HIS A 43 2.07 0.55 6.44
C HIS A 43 1.80 -0.79 7.17
N ARG A 44 2.72 -1.25 8.02
CA ARG A 44 2.53 -2.48 8.82
C ARG A 44 1.29 -2.38 9.72
N ARG A 45 1.13 -1.26 10.44
CA ARG A 45 -0.05 -1.02 11.29
C ARG A 45 -1.36 -0.99 10.49
N LEU A 46 -1.35 -0.36 9.31
CA LEU A 46 -2.53 -0.32 8.44
C LEU A 46 -2.87 -1.71 7.90
N ARG A 47 -1.86 -2.52 7.56
CA ARG A 47 -2.06 -3.92 7.16
C ARG A 47 -2.70 -4.72 8.28
N ASP A 48 -2.18 -4.62 9.50
CA ASP A 48 -2.71 -5.36 10.65
C ASP A 48 -4.14 -4.89 10.99
N ALA A 49 -4.44 -3.60 10.84
CA ALA A 49 -5.80 -3.07 10.97
C ALA A 49 -6.75 -3.58 9.87
N ALA A 50 -6.29 -3.65 8.62
CA ALA A 50 -7.08 -4.19 7.51
C ALA A 50 -7.38 -5.68 7.71
N GLU A 51 -6.42 -6.45 8.21
CA GLU A 51 -6.61 -7.85 8.59
C GLU A 51 -7.68 -7.99 9.68
N ALA A 52 -7.60 -7.21 10.76
CA ALA A 52 -8.61 -7.25 11.82
C ALA A 52 -10.03 -6.96 11.28
N ARG A 53 -10.17 -5.99 10.35
CA ARG A 53 -11.45 -5.66 9.71
C ARG A 53 -11.94 -6.74 8.76
N TYR A 54 -11.02 -7.46 8.11
CA TYR A 54 -11.37 -8.61 7.30
C TYR A 54 -12.03 -9.68 8.18
N GLU A 55 -11.47 -9.95 9.35
CA GLU A 55 -12.01 -10.99 10.23
C GLU A 55 -13.33 -10.59 10.89
N GLU A 56 -13.49 -9.32 11.27
CA GLU A 56 -14.79 -8.78 11.68
C GLU A 56 -15.84 -8.92 10.58
N TRP A 57 -15.49 -8.59 9.32
CA TRP A 57 -16.40 -8.75 8.19
C TRP A 57 -16.75 -10.22 7.94
N ARG A 58 -15.79 -11.16 8.03
CA ARG A 58 -16.06 -12.59 7.85
C ARG A 58 -17.00 -13.17 8.90
N GLN A 59 -16.97 -12.62 10.12
CA GLN A 59 -17.85 -13.04 11.21
C GLN A 59 -19.20 -12.31 11.20
N SER A 60 -19.33 -11.25 10.39
CA SER A 60 -20.56 -10.46 10.32
C SER A 60 -21.69 -11.22 9.61
N PRO A 61 -22.95 -11.06 10.06
CA PRO A 61 -24.09 -11.70 9.41
C PRO A 61 -24.30 -11.15 7.98
N PRO A 62 -24.91 -11.95 7.08
CA PRO A 62 -25.27 -11.47 5.75
C PRO A 62 -26.20 -10.25 5.81
N VAL A 63 -25.97 -9.31 4.90
CA VAL A 63 -26.79 -8.10 4.79
C VAL A 63 -28.05 -8.44 3.98
N ALA A 64 -29.23 -8.24 4.58
CA ALA A 64 -30.50 -8.54 3.94
C ALA A 64 -30.94 -7.52 2.86
N VAL A 65 -30.34 -6.33 2.87
CA VAL A 65 -30.68 -5.23 1.96
C VAL A 65 -29.76 -5.26 0.73
N CYS A 66 -30.34 -5.38 -0.46
CA CYS A 66 -29.58 -5.53 -1.71
C CYS A 66 -28.75 -4.30 -2.12
N ASP A 67 -29.07 -3.11 -1.61
CA ASP A 67 -28.43 -1.85 -2.02
C ASP A 67 -27.16 -1.52 -1.22
N THR A 68 -26.74 -2.41 -0.32
CA THR A 68 -25.54 -2.22 0.48
C THR A 68 -24.79 -3.51 0.72
N VAL A 69 -23.48 -3.37 0.87
CA VAL A 69 -22.57 -4.46 1.21
C VAL A 69 -22.36 -4.60 2.72
N GLY A 70 -22.98 -3.69 3.50
CA GLY A 70 -22.94 -3.64 4.96
C GLY A 70 -21.74 -2.87 5.52
N PRO A 71 -21.87 -2.36 6.76
CA PRO A 71 -20.86 -1.52 7.39
C PRO A 71 -19.52 -2.25 7.59
N ALA A 72 -19.53 -3.55 7.93
CA ALA A 72 -18.31 -4.32 8.15
C ALA A 72 -17.48 -4.46 6.86
N ARG A 73 -18.13 -4.75 5.71
CA ARG A 73 -17.43 -4.82 4.42
C ARG A 73 -16.93 -3.45 3.98
N ILE A 74 -17.71 -2.39 4.21
CA ILE A 74 -17.26 -1.01 3.92
C ILE A 74 -16.02 -0.69 4.76
N ALA A 75 -16.02 -0.98 6.06
CA ALA A 75 -14.89 -0.72 6.95
C ALA A 75 -13.62 -1.48 6.54
N TYR A 76 -13.76 -2.74 6.09
CA TYR A 76 -12.65 -3.50 5.51
C TYR A 76 -12.13 -2.85 4.22
N VAL A 77 -13.01 -2.49 3.29
CA VAL A 77 -12.61 -1.83 2.03
C VAL A 77 -11.90 -0.52 2.28
N THR A 78 -12.39 0.32 3.21
CA THR A 78 -11.72 1.57 3.59
C THR A 78 -10.32 1.29 4.15
N ALA A 79 -10.17 0.32 5.06
CA ALA A 79 -8.86 -0.04 5.61
C ALA A 79 -7.89 -0.54 4.53
N MET A 80 -8.38 -1.30 3.55
CA MET A 80 -7.58 -1.75 2.39
C MET A 80 -7.15 -0.59 1.48
N ILE A 81 -8.03 0.39 1.25
CA ILE A 81 -7.69 1.61 0.49
C ILE A 81 -6.55 2.36 1.19
N ASP A 82 -6.67 2.59 2.50
CA ASP A 82 -5.64 3.27 3.28
C ASP A 82 -4.31 2.50 3.24
N MET A 83 -4.34 1.18 3.40
CA MET A 83 -3.16 0.32 3.33
C MET A 83 -2.47 0.40 1.96
N HIS A 84 -3.21 0.34 0.85
CA HIS A 84 -2.66 0.42 -0.50
C HIS A 84 -2.19 1.82 -0.88
N ALA A 85 -2.89 2.87 -0.42
CA ALA A 85 -2.43 4.24 -0.58
C ALA A 85 -1.07 4.43 0.13
N GLN A 86 -0.96 3.95 1.37
CA GLN A 86 0.30 4.00 2.11
C GLN A 86 1.40 3.12 1.48
N GLN A 87 1.07 1.96 0.90
CA GLN A 87 2.05 1.14 0.17
C GLN A 87 2.63 1.89 -1.03
N THR A 88 1.81 2.69 -1.73
CA THR A 88 2.26 3.53 -2.84
C THR A 88 3.23 4.62 -2.35
N VAL A 89 2.98 5.20 -1.17
CA VAL A 89 3.91 6.12 -0.49
C VAL A 89 5.23 5.44 -0.17
N VAL A 90 5.19 4.27 0.49
CA VAL A 90 6.40 3.48 0.82
C VAL A 90 7.18 3.16 -0.44
N SER A 91 6.52 2.69 -1.49
CA SER A 91 7.18 2.34 -2.76
C SER A 91 7.87 3.53 -3.41
N THR A 92 7.24 4.71 -3.37
CA THR A 92 7.82 5.95 -3.90
C THR A 92 9.02 6.40 -3.05
N LEU A 93 8.91 6.37 -1.72
CA LEU A 93 10.01 6.74 -0.83
C LEU A 93 11.22 5.82 -0.98
N LEU A 94 11.00 4.52 -1.17
CA LEU A 94 12.07 3.55 -1.43
C LEU A 94 12.78 3.82 -2.76
N ASP A 95 12.06 4.24 -3.79
CA ASP A 95 12.67 4.64 -5.07
C ASP A 95 13.56 5.87 -4.92
N VAL A 96 13.11 6.87 -4.16
CA VAL A 96 13.92 8.09 -3.88
C VAL A 96 15.12 7.75 -2.99
N LEU A 97 14.94 6.92 -1.97
CA LEU A 97 16.00 6.53 -1.04
C LEU A 97 17.04 5.58 -1.66
N GLY A 98 16.63 4.82 -2.68
CA GLY A 98 17.48 3.89 -3.44
C GLY A 98 17.81 2.58 -2.74
N HIS A 99 17.28 2.33 -1.54
CA HIS A 99 17.44 1.07 -0.80
C HIS A 99 16.32 0.89 0.24
N ILE A 100 16.17 -0.32 0.77
CA ILE A 100 15.26 -0.62 1.88
C ILE A 100 16.02 -0.42 3.20
N PRO A 101 15.60 0.50 4.08
CA PRO A 101 16.28 0.72 5.34
C PRO A 101 16.01 -0.41 6.33
N SER A 102 16.90 -0.58 7.32
CA SER A 102 16.66 -1.51 8.42
C SER A 102 15.56 -0.97 9.31
N VAL A 103 14.43 -1.68 9.38
CA VAL A 103 13.28 -1.30 10.21
C VAL A 103 13.17 -2.30 11.37
N PRO A 104 13.43 -1.88 12.62
CA PRO A 104 13.20 -2.72 13.79
C PRO A 104 11.77 -3.26 13.79
N ALA A 105 11.59 -4.46 14.36
CA ALA A 105 10.24 -4.93 14.69
C ALA A 105 9.55 -3.90 15.60
N ASP A 106 8.24 -3.75 15.42
CA ASP A 106 7.41 -2.97 16.34
C ASP A 106 7.30 -3.69 17.70
#